data_AF-A0A453HY05-F1
#
_entry.id   AF-A0A453HY05-F1
#
_cell.length_a   1.000
_cell.length_b   1.000
_cell.length_c   1.000
_cell.angle_alpha   90.00
_cell.angle_beta   90.00
_cell.angle_gamma   90.00
#
_symmetry.space_group_name_H-M   'P 1'
#
loop_
_entity.id
_entity.type
_entity.pdbx_description
1 polymer ?
#
loop_
_entity_poly.entity_id
_entity_poly.type
_entity_poly.pdbx_seq_one_letter_code
_entity_poly.pdbx_strand_id
1 'polypeptide(L)'
;IDNANNPLRVKEEAEKQGIICISAMNGDGLEEFCNAIQAKLKDSMVPIEAFVPYDKGDLLNDIHKVGMVEKTEYMENGTLIKAHVPLPLARLLTPLRQQVAAPL
;
A
#
# COMPACT_ATOMS: atom_id res chain seq x y z
N ILE A 1 20.48 13.50 -10.69
CA ILE A 1 21.08 12.28 -11.28
C ILE A 1 21.34 12.49 -12.76
N ASP A 2 20.31 12.80 -13.54
CA ASP A 2 20.37 12.91 -15.01
C ASP A 2 21.46 13.85 -15.57
N ASN A 3 21.68 15.00 -14.93
CA ASN A 3 22.68 15.97 -15.37
C ASN A 3 23.83 16.15 -14.36
N ALA A 4 24.03 15.20 -13.45
CA ALA A 4 25.11 15.30 -12.47
C ALA A 4 26.46 14.98 -13.12
N ASN A 5 27.49 15.79 -12.85
CA ASN A 5 28.85 15.53 -13.34
C ASN A 5 29.41 14.16 -12.90
N ASN A 6 28.96 13.64 -11.75
CA ASN A 6 29.24 12.30 -11.29
C ASN A 6 28.02 11.72 -10.54
N PRO A 7 27.09 11.05 -11.24
CA PRO A 7 25.84 10.58 -10.65
C PRO A 7 26.04 9.49 -9.58
N LEU A 8 27.09 8.66 -9.72
CA LEU A 8 27.41 7.61 -8.75
C LEU A 8 27.75 8.21 -7.38
N ARG A 9 28.66 9.18 -7.35
CA ARG A 9 29.05 9.85 -6.10
C ARG A 9 27.89 10.59 -5.44
N VAL A 10 27.00 11.18 -6.23
CA VAL A 10 25.78 11.83 -5.72
C VAL A 10 24.85 10.80 -5.08
N LYS A 11 24.66 9.64 -5.73
CA LYS A 11 23.84 8.56 -5.21
C LYS A 11 24.41 7.98 -3.90
N GLU A 12 25.70 7.68 -3.85
CA GLU A 12 26.36 7.16 -2.64
C GLU A 12 26.23 8.10 -1.44
N GLU A 13 26.36 9.41 -1.65
CA GLU A 13 26.23 10.37 -0.55
C GLU A 13 24.77 10.56 -0.12
N ALA A 14 23.84 10.52 -1.07
CA ALA A 14 22.41 10.58 -0.79
C ALA A 14 21.93 9.36 0.02
N GLU A 15 22.38 8.15 -0.33
CA GLU A 15 22.04 6.91 0.38
C GLU A 15 22.43 6.95 1.86
N LYS A 16 23.60 7.53 2.19
CA LYS A 16 24.03 7.71 3.59
C LYS A 16 23.09 8.60 4.41
N GLN A 17 22.33 9.46 3.74
CA GLN A 17 21.35 10.35 4.37
C GLN A 17 19.92 9.84 4.24
N GLY A 18 19.72 8.63 3.70
CA GLY A 18 18.40 8.05 3.44
C GLY A 18 17.62 8.76 2.33
N ILE A 19 18.33 9.42 1.41
CA ILE A 19 17.72 10.14 0.28
C ILE A 19 17.70 9.20 -0.93
N ILE A 20 16.50 9.00 -1.49
CA ILE A 20 16.32 8.21 -2.71
C ILE A 20 16.55 9.11 -3.92
N CYS A 21 17.57 8.78 -4.70
CA CYS A 21 17.91 9.49 -5.92
C CYS A 21 17.17 8.89 -7.12
N ILE A 22 16.42 9.72 -7.86
CA ILE A 22 15.67 9.29 -9.04
C ILE A 22 16.21 9.88 -10.35
N SER A 23 16.03 9.15 -11.45
CA SER A 23 16.26 9.59 -12.83
C SER A 23 14.95 9.60 -13.61
N ALA A 24 14.61 10.72 -14.22
CA ALA A 24 13.45 10.80 -15.11
C ALA A 24 13.77 10.29 -16.53
N MET A 25 15.06 10.23 -16.88
CA MET A 25 15.51 9.81 -18.22
C MET A 25 15.53 8.30 -18.40
N ASN A 26 16.03 7.54 -17.42
CA ASN A 26 16.15 6.08 -17.51
C ASN A 26 15.26 5.32 -16.52
N GLY A 27 14.65 6.03 -15.56
CA GLY A 27 13.77 5.43 -14.57
C GLY A 27 14.47 4.92 -13.30
N ASP A 28 15.78 5.12 -13.15
CA ASP A 28 16.53 4.67 -11.98
C ASP A 28 15.94 5.24 -10.70
N GLY A 29 15.82 4.40 -9.67
CA GLY A 29 15.35 4.79 -8.34
C GLY A 29 13.84 5.02 -8.23
N LEU A 30 13.07 4.98 -9.33
CA LEU A 30 11.61 5.16 -9.26
C LEU A 30 10.91 4.04 -8.47
N GLU A 31 11.32 2.79 -8.64
CA GLU A 31 10.73 1.68 -7.89
C GLU A 31 10.97 1.83 -6.38
N GLU A 32 12.21 2.12 -5.99
CA GLU A 32 12.58 2.36 -4.59
C GLU A 32 11.80 3.53 -4.00
N PHE A 33 11.69 4.64 -4.75
CA PHE A 33 10.91 5.81 -4.36
C PHE A 33 9.43 5.48 -4.17
N CYS A 34 8.82 4.77 -5.12
CA CYS A 34 7.43 4.32 -5.04
C CYS A 34 7.21 3.39 -3.85
N ASN A 35 8.13 2.45 -3.59
CA ASN A 35 8.06 1.54 -2.46
C ASN A 35 8.16 2.29 -1.12
N ALA A 36 9.05 3.28 -1.02
CA ALA A 36 9.19 4.11 0.17
C ALA A 36 7.92 4.94 0.43
N ILE A 37 7.33 5.53 -0.61
CA ILE A 37 6.05 6.23 -0.50
C ILE A 37 4.95 5.28 -0.06
N GLN A 38 4.83 4.12 -0.69
CA GLN A 38 3.81 3.12 -0.36
C GLN A 38 3.93 2.67 1.10
N ALA A 39 5.15 2.40 1.59
CA ALA A 39 5.39 2.07 2.99
C ALA A 39 4.93 3.19 3.94
N LYS A 40 5.26 4.45 3.63
CA LYS A 40 4.84 5.60 4.44
C LYS A 40 3.34 5.87 4.40
N LEU A 41 2.69 5.68 3.27
CA LEU A 41 1.22 5.77 3.17
C LEU A 41 0.56 4.68 4.01
N LYS A 42 1.07 3.45 3.91
CA LYS A 42 0.59 2.30 4.67
C LYS A 42 0.64 2.53 6.19
N ASP A 43 1.72 3.15 6.70
CA ASP A 43 1.87 3.50 8.13
C ASP A 43 0.75 4.42 8.65
N SER A 44 0.13 5.22 7.77
CA SER A 44 -0.97 6.13 8.12
C SER A 44 -2.36 5.49 8.04
N MET A 45 -2.45 4.28 7.50
CA MET A 45 -3.70 3.56 7.26
C MET A 45 -3.96 2.49 8.32
N VAL A 46 -5.21 2.05 8.41
CA VAL A 46 -5.64 1.02 9.35
C VAL A 46 -5.63 -0.34 8.63
N PRO A 47 -4.92 -1.36 9.16
CA PRO A 47 -5.00 -2.71 8.64
C PRO A 47 -6.38 -3.32 8.91
N ILE A 48 -6.97 -3.94 7.89
CA ILE A 48 -8.25 -4.64 7.97
C ILE A 48 -8.14 -6.03 7.36
N GLU A 49 -8.95 -6.94 7.91
CA GLU A 49 -9.32 -8.21 7.32
C GLU A 49 -10.84 -8.31 7.41
N ALA A 50 -11.51 -8.42 6.26
CA ALA A 50 -12.97 -8.37 6.19
C ALA A 50 -13.51 -9.39 5.19
N PHE A 51 -14.69 -9.93 5.49
CA PHE A 51 -15.48 -10.67 4.51
C PHE A 51 -16.56 -9.73 3.96
N VAL A 52 -16.41 -9.35 2.69
CA VAL A 52 -17.34 -8.45 2.01
C VAL A 52 -18.27 -9.27 1.12
N PRO A 53 -19.56 -9.41 1.47
CA PRO A 53 -20.50 -10.13 0.62
C PRO A 53 -20.76 -9.36 -0.68
N TYR A 54 -21.13 -10.09 -1.74
CA TYR A 54 -21.26 -9.49 -3.09
C TYR A 54 -22.36 -8.43 -3.20
N ASP A 55 -23.36 -8.45 -2.32
CA ASP A 55 -24.39 -7.41 -2.23
C ASP A 55 -23.84 -6.07 -1.67
N LYS A 56 -22.66 -6.08 -1.05
CA LYS A 56 -21.93 -4.90 -0.56
C LYS A 56 -20.75 -4.52 -1.46
N GLY A 57 -20.92 -4.67 -2.77
CA GLY A 57 -19.89 -4.36 -3.78
C GLY A 57 -19.32 -2.95 -3.71
N ASP A 58 -20.10 -1.96 -3.25
CA ASP A 58 -19.62 -0.58 -3.06
C ASP A 58 -18.46 -0.49 -2.07
N LEU A 59 -18.52 -1.25 -0.96
CA LEU A 59 -17.43 -1.27 0.02
C LEU A 59 -16.17 -1.93 -0.55
N LEU A 60 -16.31 -2.97 -1.36
CA LEU A 60 -15.17 -3.61 -2.03
C LEU A 60 -14.53 -2.65 -3.04
N ASN A 61 -15.34 -1.93 -3.80
CA ASN A 61 -14.90 -0.89 -4.74
C ASN A 61 -14.14 0.23 -4.02
N ASP A 62 -14.64 0.69 -2.86
CA ASP A 62 -13.97 1.70 -2.07
C ASP A 62 -12.61 1.21 -1.55
N ILE A 63 -12.51 -0.05 -1.10
CA ILE A 63 -11.22 -0.65 -0.73
C ILE A 63 -10.23 -0.63 -1.89
N HIS A 64 -10.68 -0.99 -3.11
CA HIS A 64 -9.81 -0.97 -4.29
C HIS A 64 -9.41 0.45 -4.75
N LYS A 65 -10.25 1.46 -4.50
CA LYS A 65 -9.98 2.85 -4.91
C LYS A 65 -9.03 3.58 -4.00
N VAL A 66 -9.19 3.42 -2.67
CA VAL A 66 -8.45 4.23 -1.69
C VAL A 66 -7.60 3.41 -0.73
N GLY A 67 -7.73 2.09 -0.74
CA GLY A 67 -6.94 1.18 0.07
C GLY A 67 -5.75 0.58 -0.68
N MET A 68 -4.83 0.01 0.09
CA MET A 68 -3.76 -0.86 -0.39
C MET A 68 -4.11 -2.31 -0.08
N VAL A 69 -4.50 -3.06 -1.11
CA VAL A 69 -4.90 -4.47 -1.01
C VAL A 69 -3.67 -5.38 -0.94
N GLU A 70 -3.62 -6.24 0.07
CA GLU A 70 -2.56 -7.23 0.24
C GLU A 70 -2.97 -8.61 -0.28
N LYS A 71 -4.22 -9.01 -0.02
CA LYS A 71 -4.76 -10.30 -0.44
C LYS A 71 -6.26 -10.18 -0.70
N THR A 72 -6.71 -10.86 -1.75
CA THR A 72 -8.13 -11.04 -2.06
C THR A 72 -8.39 -12.52 -2.32
N GLU A 73 -9.44 -13.07 -1.73
CA GLU A 73 -9.87 -14.45 -1.90
C GLU A 73 -11.37 -14.48 -2.16
N TYR A 74 -11.76 -14.95 -3.33
CA TYR A 74 -13.14 -15.00 -3.77
C TYR A 74 -13.80 -16.30 -3.30
N MET A 75 -14.96 -16.17 -2.65
CA MET A 75 -15.75 -17.28 -2.14
C MET A 75 -17.13 -17.27 -2.79
N GLU A 76 -17.95 -18.29 -2.51
CA GLU A 76 -19.30 -18.40 -3.09
C GLU A 76 -20.21 -17.20 -2.75
N ASN A 77 -20.09 -16.67 -1.53
CA ASN A 77 -21.00 -15.66 -1.00
C ASN A 77 -20.38 -14.26 -0.85
N GLY A 78 -19.12 -14.08 -1.28
CA GLY A 78 -18.41 -12.82 -1.07
C GLY A 78 -16.91 -12.94 -1.27
N THR A 79 -16.21 -11.90 -0.85
CA THR A 79 -14.76 -11.75 -0.98
C THR A 79 -14.13 -11.56 0.39
N LEU A 80 -13.18 -12.41 0.75
CA LEU A 80 -12.29 -12.18 1.87
C LEU A 80 -11.17 -11.25 1.40
N ILE A 81 -10.98 -10.13 2.08
CA ILE A 81 -9.99 -9.12 1.71
C ILE A 81 -9.14 -8.73 2.90
N LYS A 82 -7.83 -8.67 2.68
CA LYS A 82 -6.84 -8.10 3.58
C LYS A 82 -6.26 -6.85 2.92
N ALA A 83 -6.37 -5.72 3.60
CA ALA A 83 -5.95 -4.44 3.05
C ALA A 83 -5.56 -3.45 4.15
N HIS A 84 -4.92 -2.35 3.75
CA HIS A 84 -4.77 -1.15 4.56
C HIS A 84 -5.69 -0.08 3.98
N VAL A 85 -6.52 0.53 4.82
CA VAL A 85 -7.50 1.52 4.38
C VAL A 85 -7.48 2.77 5.26
N PRO A 86 -7.91 3.94 4.76
CA PRO A 86 -8.09 5.11 5.60
C PRO A 86 -9.03 4.85 6.78
N LEU A 87 -8.77 5.49 7.92
CA LEU A 87 -9.56 5.32 9.15
C LEU A 87 -11.09 5.43 8.97
N PRO A 88 -11.63 6.37 8.16
CA PRO A 88 -13.07 6.44 7.93
C PRO A 88 -13.64 5.16 7.30
N LEU A 89 -12.95 4.60 6.30
CA LEU A 89 -13.38 3.36 5.64
C LEU A 89 -13.22 2.15 6.57
N ALA A 90 -12.16 2.10 7.38
CA ALA A 90 -11.99 1.05 8.39
C ALA A 90 -13.16 0.97 9.38
N ARG A 91 -13.72 2.12 9.78
CA ARG A 91 -14.90 2.18 10.65
C ARG A 91 -16.15 1.61 9.97
N LEU A 92 -16.36 1.89 8.68
CA LEU A 92 -17.46 1.32 7.90
C LEU A 92 -17.34 -0.20 7.73
N LEU A 93 -16.11 -0.71 7.68
CA LEU A 93 -15.81 -2.14 7.55
C LEU A 93 -15.82 -2.91 8.88
N THR A 94 -15.90 -2.22 10.02
CA THR A 94 -15.94 -2.85 11.35
C THR A 94 -16.98 -3.99 11.49
N PRO A 95 -18.24 -3.87 11.02
CA PRO A 95 -19.21 -4.97 11.12
C PRO A 95 -18.90 -6.17 10.22
N LEU A 96 -17.99 -6.03 9.24
CA LEU A 96 -17.58 -7.08 8.31
C LEU A 96 -16.24 -7.71 8.70
N ARG A 97 -15.63 -7.25 9.79
CA ARG A 97 -14.30 -7.63 10.20
C ARG A 97 -14.28 -9.11 10.62
N GLN A 98 -13.36 -9.86 10.02
CA GLN A 98 -13.02 -11.20 10.50
C GLN A 98 -12.00 -11.02 11.64
N GLN A 99 -12.19 -11.74 12.76
CA GLN A 99 -11.17 -11.76 13.80
C GLN A 99 -9.91 -12.41 13.22
N VAL A 100 -8.84 -11.63 13.14
CA VAL A 100 -7.50 -12.14 12.91
C VAL A 100 -7.18 -13.04 14.11
N ALA A 101 -7.08 -14.35 13.91
CA ALA A 101 -6.31 -15.17 14.82
C ALA A 101 -4.88 -14.60 14.77
N ALA A 102 -4.44 -13.95 15.85
CA ALA A 102 -3.08 -13.45 15.94
C ALA A 102 -2.11 -14.58 15.59
N PRO A 103 -1.09 -14.34 14.75
CA PRO A 103 -0.07 -15.35 14.55
C PRO A 103 0.57 -15.63 15.92
N LEU A 104 0.54 -16.90 16.32
CA LEU A 104 1.22 -17.42 17.52
C LEU A 104 2.74 -17.18 17.42
#